data_AF-A0A2S7BWE3-F1
#
_entry.id   AF-A0A2S7BWE3-F1
#
_cell.length_a   1.000
_cell.length_b   1.000
_cell.length_c   1.000
_cell.angle_alpha   90.00
_cell.angle_beta   90.00
_cell.angle_gamma   90.00
#
_symmetry.space_group_name_H-M   'P 1'
#
loop_
_entity.id
_entity.type
_entity.pdbx_description
1 polymer ?
#
loop_
_entity_poly.entity_id
_entity_poly.type
_entity_poly.pdbx_seq_one_letter_code
_entity_poly.pdbx_strand_id
1 'polypeptide(L)'
;MAIYHAQVKTFSRAKGHSSIAAAAYRAGLLLEDTLTGMRHDYRRRDGVVETRCIAPEDAPDWALVPAELWPAAEAAERRKDATVAREFEFALPHELDDLQRSDLAVEVTRALVGRYGFAAQASIHSPGSKDGLNWHVHVLATTRRIGPDGLTDKTRELDGGPSGRAEVEWVRELVASTINAHLEKAALEIRVDHRSLAAQADDALARGDLAAAAVLSREPTKHVGKNGTALARRGQPSERSGTNRRIEETNEETFQKLIAVFEQEGRAMPVPDGHSHAQAEHEARQPSDVLSLPLRRGAGHIDVSRSMATIARGLGLIEAEEAKPSRAPRSVAELAEEASDEWGVAVQADPRLAKTLHATLDLLQWIRERVAACADEARLRPDLNELLCRLRRFKAATMKFARRLLAVRRAEKLHHMAENAWHDFLANNPEPGTSWTQGDWKQRRGRRLSTLEARTAELADARARVSPEEQALCEKEASASAAHLEAWSRDMLQRYPLELDMAIEPDEPRPSPAISAAPAPTYVPRPPRLH
;
A
#
# COMPACT_ATOMS: atom_id res chain seq x y z
N MET A 1 -6.76 19.78 15.72
CA MET A 1 -6.06 20.00 14.43
C MET A 1 -5.42 18.68 14.09
N ALA A 2 -5.87 18.02 13.02
CA ALA A 2 -5.26 16.79 12.56
C ALA A 2 -3.83 17.08 12.09
N ILE A 3 -2.89 16.23 12.49
CA ILE A 3 -1.47 16.36 12.16
C ILE A 3 -1.11 15.32 11.11
N TYR A 4 -0.44 15.75 10.04
CA TYR A 4 0.14 14.82 9.08
C TYR A 4 1.55 14.39 9.50
N HIS A 5 1.77 13.08 9.57
CA HIS A 5 3.11 12.51 9.66
C HIS A 5 3.12 11.16 8.95
N ALA A 6 4.11 10.95 8.08
CA ALA A 6 4.39 9.65 7.48
C ALA A 6 5.90 9.48 7.24
N GLN A 7 6.45 8.35 7.68
CA GLN A 7 7.86 8.01 7.55
C GLN A 7 8.03 6.56 7.09
N VAL A 8 9.00 6.34 6.19
CA VAL A 8 9.45 5.00 5.79
C VAL A 8 10.88 4.79 6.29
N LYS A 9 11.14 3.65 6.94
CA LYS A 9 12.47 3.28 7.42
C LYS A 9 12.76 1.79 7.24
N THR A 10 14.03 1.43 7.22
CA THR A 10 14.48 0.05 7.04
C THR A 10 15.16 -0.50 8.29
N PHE A 11 15.00 -1.80 8.51
CA PHE A 11 15.69 -2.55 9.56
C PHE A 11 16.74 -3.44 8.93
N SER A 12 18.00 -3.35 9.36
CA SER A 12 19.09 -4.15 8.82
C SER A 12 19.95 -4.78 9.91
N ARG A 13 20.41 -6.00 9.64
CA ARG A 13 21.31 -6.74 10.55
C ARG A 13 22.64 -6.06 10.75
N ALA A 14 23.13 -5.34 9.75
CA ALA A 14 24.35 -4.52 9.86
C ALA A 14 24.27 -3.47 10.99
N LYS A 15 23.06 -3.06 11.38
CA LYS A 15 22.79 -2.14 12.50
C LYS A 15 22.37 -2.87 13.78
N GLY A 16 22.52 -4.19 13.84
CA GLY A 16 22.07 -5.02 14.95
C GLY A 16 20.55 -5.15 15.07
N HIS A 17 19.79 -4.88 14.00
CA HIS A 17 18.34 -5.01 14.03
C HIS A 17 17.90 -6.46 13.77
N SER A 18 16.76 -6.83 14.36
CA SER A 18 16.02 -8.09 14.12
C SER A 18 14.57 -7.74 13.76
N SER A 19 13.99 -8.39 12.75
CA SER A 19 12.58 -8.22 12.39
C SER A 19 11.67 -8.82 13.47
N ILE A 20 12.08 -9.91 14.12
CA ILE A 20 11.35 -10.54 15.23
C ILE A 20 11.31 -9.60 16.43
N ALA A 21 12.47 -9.07 16.84
CA ALA A 21 12.54 -8.09 17.93
C ALA A 21 11.70 -6.84 17.60
N ALA A 22 11.76 -6.37 16.36
CA ALA A 22 11.01 -5.21 15.91
C ALA A 22 9.49 -5.46 16.00
N ALA A 23 9.01 -6.59 15.49
CA ALA A 23 7.61 -6.97 15.54
C ALA A 23 7.09 -7.13 16.97
N ALA A 24 7.85 -7.87 17.80
CA ALA A 24 7.51 -8.10 19.20
C ALA A 24 7.40 -6.77 19.97
N TYR A 25 8.39 -5.88 19.77
CA TYR A 25 8.42 -4.58 20.40
C TYR A 25 7.16 -3.78 20.06
N ARG A 26 6.81 -3.66 18.77
CA ARG A 26 5.69 -2.84 18.29
C ARG A 26 4.33 -3.36 18.74
N ALA A 27 4.16 -4.67 18.78
CA ALA A 27 2.88 -5.26 19.17
C ALA A 27 2.77 -5.57 20.66
N GLY A 28 3.83 -5.35 21.46
CA GLY A 28 3.82 -5.75 22.87
C GLY A 28 3.63 -7.26 23.03
N LEU A 29 4.30 -8.05 22.18
CA LEU A 29 4.20 -9.50 22.16
C LEU A 29 5.45 -10.16 22.75
N LEU A 30 5.34 -11.44 23.06
CA LEU A 30 6.46 -12.34 23.22
C LEU A 30 6.63 -13.10 21.90
N LEU A 31 7.74 -12.88 21.21
CA LEU A 31 8.12 -13.67 20.03
C LEU A 31 9.47 -14.35 20.28
N GLU A 32 9.65 -15.52 19.71
CA GLU A 32 10.87 -16.31 19.80
C GLU A 32 11.50 -16.46 18.42
N ASP A 33 12.80 -16.24 18.35
CA ASP A 33 13.60 -16.59 17.19
C ASP A 33 13.98 -18.07 17.28
N THR A 34 13.33 -18.91 16.48
CA THR A 34 13.55 -20.37 16.48
C THR A 34 14.95 -20.76 16.00
N LEU A 35 15.64 -19.90 15.25
CA LEU A 35 17.01 -20.16 14.78
C LEU A 35 18.04 -19.92 15.87
N THR A 36 17.85 -18.89 16.70
CA THR A 36 18.81 -18.48 17.73
C THR A 36 18.40 -18.87 19.14
N GLY A 37 17.14 -19.27 19.36
CA GLY A 37 16.52 -19.47 20.67
C GLY A 37 16.28 -18.16 21.44
N MET A 38 16.49 -17.00 20.82
CA MET A 38 16.36 -15.71 21.48
C MET A 38 14.89 -15.33 21.66
N ARG A 39 14.50 -15.00 22.90
CA ARG A 39 13.13 -14.60 23.25
C ARG A 39 13.04 -13.09 23.43
N HIS A 40 12.12 -12.46 22.69
CA HIS A 40 11.83 -11.03 22.75
C HIS A 40 10.50 -10.80 23.46
N ASP A 41 10.54 -10.57 24.78
CA ASP A 41 9.34 -10.36 25.61
C ASP A 41 9.03 -8.88 25.83
N TYR A 42 8.00 -8.37 25.14
CA TYR A 42 7.51 -7.01 25.30
C TYR A 42 6.06 -6.95 25.79
N ARG A 43 5.54 -8.03 26.40
CA ARG A 43 4.15 -8.11 26.91
C ARG A 43 3.82 -7.06 27.98
N ARG A 44 4.83 -6.52 28.64
CA ARG A 44 4.71 -5.43 29.63
C ARG A 44 4.66 -4.04 29.01
N ARG A 45 4.68 -3.92 27.67
CA ARG A 45 4.67 -2.63 26.99
C ARG A 45 3.26 -2.04 27.03
N ASP A 46 3.17 -0.83 27.55
CA ASP A 46 1.94 -0.04 27.52
C ASP A 46 1.82 0.78 26.24
N GLY A 47 0.59 1.22 25.97
CA GLY A 47 0.26 2.05 24.83
C GLY A 47 0.01 1.29 23.53
N VAL A 48 0.20 -0.03 23.47
CA VAL A 48 -0.24 -0.81 22.30
C VAL A 48 -1.74 -1.01 22.37
N VAL A 49 -2.45 -0.50 21.37
CA VAL A 49 -3.92 -0.52 21.28
C VAL A 49 -4.39 -1.75 20.56
N GLU A 50 -3.80 -2.01 19.41
CA GLU A 50 -4.20 -3.07 18.52
C GLU A 50 -3.01 -3.53 17.69
N THR A 51 -2.99 -4.81 17.34
CA THR A 51 -2.06 -5.36 16.35
C THR A 51 -2.79 -6.30 15.39
N ARG A 52 -2.54 -6.15 14.09
CA ARG A 52 -3.12 -7.00 13.04
C ARG A 52 -2.07 -7.29 11.98
N CYS A 53 -1.89 -8.56 11.63
CA CYS A 53 -1.18 -8.95 10.41
C CYS A 53 -2.14 -8.92 9.23
N ILE A 54 -1.66 -8.44 8.09
CA ILE A 54 -2.36 -8.31 6.83
C ILE A 54 -1.43 -8.86 5.75
N ALA A 55 -1.94 -9.75 4.91
CA ALA A 55 -1.21 -10.38 3.82
C ALA A 55 -2.14 -10.49 2.60
N PRO A 56 -1.58 -10.69 1.39
CA PRO A 56 -2.35 -11.01 0.19
C PRO A 56 -3.38 -12.14 0.44
N GLU A 57 -4.46 -12.14 -0.34
CA GLU A 57 -5.56 -13.11 -0.19
C GLU A 57 -5.09 -14.56 -0.35
N ASP A 58 -4.15 -14.78 -1.26
CA ASP A 58 -3.58 -16.08 -1.61
C ASP A 58 -2.42 -16.49 -0.69
N ALA A 59 -1.98 -15.62 0.23
CA ALA A 59 -0.93 -15.95 1.19
C ALA A 59 -1.38 -17.06 2.17
N PRO A 60 -0.44 -17.86 2.71
CA PRO A 60 -0.76 -18.89 3.68
C PRO A 60 -1.21 -18.30 5.03
N ASP A 61 -2.07 -19.02 5.76
CA ASP A 61 -2.68 -18.56 7.01
C ASP A 61 -1.68 -18.24 8.13
N TRP A 62 -0.47 -18.81 8.07
CA TRP A 62 0.60 -18.48 9.00
C TRP A 62 1.10 -17.03 8.84
N ALA A 63 0.92 -16.41 7.67
CA ALA A 63 1.31 -15.03 7.41
C ALA A 63 0.53 -14.02 8.26
N LEU A 64 -0.60 -14.43 8.85
CA LEU A 64 -1.42 -13.61 9.72
C LEU A 64 -1.10 -13.78 11.21
N VAL A 65 -0.15 -14.66 11.53
CA VAL A 65 0.26 -14.94 12.90
C VAL A 65 1.65 -14.35 13.11
N PRO A 66 1.83 -13.30 13.92
CA PRO A 66 3.14 -12.68 14.14
C PRO A 66 4.24 -13.67 14.52
N ALA A 67 3.92 -14.67 15.35
CA ALA A 67 4.85 -15.70 15.82
C ALA A 67 5.30 -16.66 14.72
N GLU A 68 4.58 -16.76 13.60
CA GLU A 68 4.98 -17.57 12.45
C GLU A 68 5.58 -16.68 11.34
N LEU A 69 4.96 -15.53 11.08
CA LEU A 69 5.38 -14.58 10.04
C LEU A 69 6.81 -14.08 10.23
N TRP A 70 7.15 -13.60 11.42
CA TRP A 70 8.42 -12.90 11.63
C TRP A 70 9.64 -13.81 11.68
N PRO A 71 9.56 -15.03 12.26
CA PRO A 71 10.61 -16.03 12.08
C PRO A 71 10.82 -16.41 10.61
N ALA A 72 9.74 -16.62 9.84
CA ALA A 72 9.85 -16.91 8.41
C ALA A 72 10.50 -15.74 7.64
N ALA A 73 10.12 -14.50 7.94
CA ALA A 73 10.68 -13.29 7.32
C ALA A 73 12.18 -13.11 7.64
N GLU A 74 12.57 -13.32 8.91
CA GLU A 74 13.96 -13.26 9.33
C GLU A 74 14.78 -14.35 8.62
N ALA A 75 14.29 -15.59 8.58
CA ALA A 75 14.97 -16.71 7.94
C ALA A 75 15.15 -16.55 6.41
N ALA A 76 14.20 -15.88 5.74
CA ALA A 76 14.25 -15.67 4.29
C ALA A 76 15.37 -14.71 3.85
N GLU A 77 15.94 -13.95 4.76
CA GLU A 77 17.09 -13.08 4.50
C GLU A 77 18.40 -13.78 4.88
N ARG A 78 19.27 -14.03 3.91
CA ARG A 78 20.46 -14.89 4.12
C ARG A 78 21.75 -14.14 4.43
N ARG A 79 21.83 -12.85 4.11
CA ARG A 79 23.06 -12.06 4.27
C ARG A 79 23.15 -11.46 5.67
N LYS A 80 24.38 -11.36 6.20
CA LYS A 80 24.67 -10.75 7.50
C LYS A 80 24.35 -9.26 7.59
N ASP A 81 24.25 -8.59 6.44
CA ASP A 81 23.96 -7.16 6.30
C ASP A 81 22.57 -6.91 5.70
N ALA A 82 21.74 -7.96 5.57
CA ALA A 82 20.44 -7.86 4.92
C ALA A 82 19.53 -6.85 5.64
N THR A 83 18.77 -6.10 4.84
CA THR A 83 17.52 -5.49 5.29
C THR A 83 16.51 -6.61 5.54
N VAL A 84 16.01 -6.67 6.78
CA VAL A 84 15.13 -7.74 7.30
C VAL A 84 13.67 -7.31 7.45
N ALA A 85 13.41 -6.01 7.56
CA ALA A 85 12.06 -5.46 7.53
C ALA A 85 12.08 -4.02 7.01
N ARG A 86 10.92 -3.57 6.54
CA ARG A 86 10.64 -2.17 6.25
C ARG A 86 9.49 -1.71 7.12
N GLU A 87 9.55 -0.50 7.64
CA GLU A 87 8.47 0.07 8.43
C GLU A 87 7.93 1.32 7.77
N PHE A 88 6.60 1.40 7.76
CA PHE A 88 5.83 2.59 7.47
C PHE A 88 5.20 3.05 8.79
N GLU A 89 5.52 4.25 9.21
CA GLU A 89 4.99 4.87 10.43
C GLU A 89 4.18 6.08 10.03
N PHE A 90 2.95 6.20 10.53
CA PHE A 90 2.13 7.38 10.28
C PHE A 90 1.23 7.73 11.45
N ALA A 91 0.91 9.02 11.56
CA ALA A 91 0.00 9.55 12.56
C ALA A 91 -1.45 9.16 12.23
N LEU A 92 -2.23 8.93 13.28
CA LEU A 92 -3.67 8.73 13.20
C LEU A 92 -4.34 9.94 13.88
N PRO A 93 -5.38 10.55 13.28
CA PRO A 93 -6.06 11.67 13.92
C PRO A 93 -6.64 11.29 15.29
N HIS A 94 -6.45 12.15 16.28
CA HIS A 94 -7.01 11.96 17.62
C HIS A 94 -8.51 12.27 17.65
N GLU A 95 -9.00 13.02 16.66
CA GLU A 95 -10.40 13.35 16.45
C GLU A 95 -11.25 12.13 16.03
N LEU A 96 -10.63 11.08 15.49
CA LEU A 96 -11.30 9.81 15.19
C LEU A 96 -11.49 8.98 16.48
N ASP A 97 -12.45 8.07 16.50
CA ASP A 97 -12.55 7.07 17.57
C ASP A 97 -11.59 5.87 17.35
N ASP A 98 -11.59 4.91 18.28
CA ASP A 98 -10.71 3.73 18.21
C ASP A 98 -11.02 2.84 16.99
N LEU A 99 -12.29 2.69 16.61
CA LEU A 99 -12.72 1.86 15.49
C LEU A 99 -12.34 2.52 14.16
N GLN A 100 -12.63 3.81 14.02
CA GLN A 100 -12.25 4.61 12.85
C GLN A 100 -10.73 4.64 12.65
N ARG A 101 -9.94 4.77 13.73
CA ARG A 101 -8.48 4.64 13.67
C ARG A 101 -8.02 3.25 13.22
N SER A 102 -8.69 2.19 13.69
CA SER A 102 -8.42 0.81 13.26
C SER A 102 -8.66 0.66 11.77
N ASP A 103 -9.81 1.10 11.28
CA ASP A 103 -10.20 0.99 9.87
C ASP A 103 -9.26 1.78 8.96
N LEU A 104 -8.89 3.01 9.34
CA LEU A 104 -7.90 3.82 8.65
C LEU A 104 -6.55 3.10 8.55
N ALA A 105 -6.04 2.57 9.66
CA ALA A 105 -4.77 1.86 9.69
C ALA A 105 -4.80 0.59 8.80
N VAL A 106 -5.91 -0.15 8.84
CA VAL A 106 -6.12 -1.35 8.01
C VAL A 106 -6.20 -0.99 6.53
N GLU A 107 -6.92 0.07 6.17
CA GLU A 107 -7.10 0.49 4.77
C GLU A 107 -5.76 0.88 4.13
N VAL A 108 -4.97 1.74 4.80
CA VAL A 108 -3.62 2.09 4.34
C VAL A 108 -2.74 0.83 4.24
N THR A 109 -2.78 -0.05 5.25
CA THR A 109 -1.96 -1.27 5.25
C THR A 109 -2.35 -2.22 4.12
N ARG A 110 -3.64 -2.37 3.81
CA ARG A 110 -4.13 -3.17 2.68
C ARG A 110 -3.67 -2.58 1.35
N ALA A 111 -3.69 -1.27 1.18
CA ALA A 111 -3.18 -0.62 -0.03
C ALA A 111 -1.66 -0.84 -0.20
N LEU A 112 -0.89 -0.77 0.88
CA LEU A 112 0.54 -1.11 0.87
C LEU A 112 0.77 -2.58 0.48
N VAL A 113 0.06 -3.51 1.11
CA VAL A 113 0.13 -4.94 0.81
C VAL A 113 -0.27 -5.23 -0.64
N GLY A 114 -1.35 -4.63 -1.13
CA GLY A 114 -1.82 -4.79 -2.50
C GLY A 114 -0.83 -4.27 -3.54
N ARG A 115 -0.16 -3.15 -3.26
CA ARG A 115 0.84 -2.58 -4.17
C ARG A 115 2.13 -3.40 -4.23
N TYR A 116 2.65 -3.83 -3.07
CA TYR A 116 3.99 -4.40 -2.98
C TYR A 116 4.02 -5.92 -2.84
N GLY A 117 2.89 -6.56 -2.53
CA GLY A 117 2.75 -8.01 -2.42
C GLY A 117 3.43 -8.63 -1.19
N PHE A 118 3.88 -7.84 -0.22
CA PHE A 118 4.46 -8.32 1.04
C PHE A 118 3.38 -8.62 2.09
N ALA A 119 3.76 -9.30 3.17
CA ALA A 119 2.95 -9.32 4.40
C ALA A 119 3.35 -8.17 5.33
N ALA A 120 2.41 -7.67 6.13
CA ALA A 120 2.64 -6.56 7.06
C ALA A 120 1.93 -6.75 8.39
N GLN A 121 2.51 -6.25 9.47
CA GLN A 121 1.92 -6.15 10.80
C GLN A 121 1.69 -4.68 11.15
N ALA A 122 0.44 -4.26 11.19
CA ALA A 122 0.03 -2.95 11.69
C ALA A 122 -0.14 -3.00 13.21
N SER A 123 0.51 -2.10 13.94
CA SER A 123 0.40 -1.99 15.40
C SER A 123 0.09 -0.55 15.79
N ILE A 124 -1.10 -0.30 16.33
CA ILE A 124 -1.59 1.02 16.73
C ILE A 124 -1.14 1.34 18.14
N HIS A 125 -0.60 2.54 18.33
CA HIS A 125 -0.07 3.04 19.59
C HIS A 125 -0.89 4.25 20.05
N SER A 126 -1.30 4.22 21.31
CA SER A 126 -1.90 5.36 21.98
C SER A 126 -0.82 6.36 22.42
N PRO A 127 -1.19 7.64 22.59
CA PRO A 127 -0.31 8.66 23.12
C PRO A 127 0.26 8.25 24.49
N GLY A 128 1.56 8.45 24.68
CA GLY A 128 2.23 8.29 25.97
C GLY A 128 2.54 9.62 26.68
N SER A 129 2.08 10.73 26.11
CA SER A 129 2.31 12.10 26.59
C SER A 129 1.04 12.68 27.21
N LYS A 130 1.20 13.67 28.09
CA LYS A 130 0.10 14.30 28.84
C LYS A 130 -0.94 15.01 27.96
N ASP A 131 -0.54 15.41 26.75
CA ASP A 131 -1.42 16.05 25.77
C ASP A 131 -2.42 15.06 25.14
N GLY A 132 -2.11 13.75 25.11
CA GLY A 132 -3.06 12.73 24.66
C GLY A 132 -3.35 12.75 23.15
N LEU A 133 -2.50 13.39 22.33
CA LEU A 133 -2.82 13.66 20.92
C LEU A 133 -2.10 12.73 19.92
N ASN A 134 -0.92 12.21 20.25
CA ASN A 134 -0.07 11.50 19.29
C ASN A 134 -0.42 10.01 19.13
N TRP A 135 -1.56 9.74 18.50
CA TRP A 135 -1.90 8.41 18.01
C TRP A 135 -1.10 8.13 16.73
N HIS A 136 -0.54 6.93 16.63
CA HIS A 136 0.24 6.53 15.47
C HIS A 136 0.19 5.02 15.26
N VAL A 137 0.50 4.58 14.05
CA VAL A 137 0.62 3.17 13.72
C VAL A 137 2.00 2.88 13.16
N HIS A 138 2.58 1.77 13.62
CA HIS A 138 3.74 1.15 13.01
C HIS A 138 3.28 -0.02 12.13
N VAL A 139 3.46 0.10 10.82
CA VAL A 139 3.24 -0.98 9.85
C VAL A 139 4.59 -1.58 9.49
N LEU A 140 4.93 -2.70 10.12
CA LEU A 140 6.16 -3.44 9.82
C LEU A 140 5.87 -4.44 8.69
N ALA A 141 6.55 -4.30 7.56
CA ALA A 141 6.40 -5.13 6.37
C ALA A 141 7.59 -6.06 6.17
N THR A 142 7.32 -7.27 5.66
CA THR A 142 8.35 -8.18 5.18
C THR A 142 9.09 -7.57 3.98
N THR A 143 10.37 -7.89 3.84
CA THR A 143 11.18 -7.41 2.71
C THR A 143 10.93 -8.19 1.43
N ARG A 144 10.28 -9.34 1.53
CA ARG A 144 9.90 -10.20 0.41
C ARG A 144 8.39 -10.20 0.22
N ARG A 145 8.00 -10.41 -1.03
CA ARG A 145 6.63 -10.76 -1.42
C ARG A 145 6.24 -12.09 -0.78
N ILE A 146 4.94 -12.33 -0.67
CA ILE A 146 4.39 -13.59 -0.19
C ILE A 146 3.34 -14.09 -1.18
N GLY A 147 3.47 -15.34 -1.60
CA GLY A 147 2.47 -16.06 -2.40
C GLY A 147 1.93 -17.27 -1.63
N PRO A 148 1.21 -18.18 -2.29
CA PRO A 148 0.58 -19.35 -1.66
C PRO A 148 1.53 -20.24 -0.88
N ASP A 149 2.74 -20.43 -1.39
CA ASP A 149 3.76 -21.30 -0.79
C ASP A 149 4.66 -20.57 0.23
N GLY A 150 4.44 -19.27 0.45
CA GLY A 150 5.22 -18.45 1.39
C GLY A 150 6.03 -17.34 0.75
N LEU A 151 7.14 -16.96 1.39
CA LEU A 151 7.92 -15.78 1.00
C LEU A 151 8.73 -16.02 -0.29
N THR A 152 8.64 -15.09 -1.23
CA THR A 152 9.24 -15.18 -2.56
C THR A 152 10.27 -14.06 -2.79
N ASP A 153 10.11 -13.25 -3.84
CA ASP A 153 11.09 -12.28 -4.29
C ASP A 153 11.18 -11.07 -3.37
N LYS A 154 12.40 -10.54 -3.24
CA LYS A 154 12.66 -9.33 -2.46
C LYS A 154 12.04 -8.11 -3.18
N THR A 155 11.30 -7.30 -2.43
CA THR A 155 10.81 -5.99 -2.89
C THR A 155 11.99 -5.03 -3.02
N ARG A 156 12.08 -4.32 -4.15
CA ARG A 156 13.18 -3.40 -4.51
C ARG A 156 12.72 -1.99 -4.84
N GLU A 157 11.41 -1.80 -4.96
CA GLU A 157 10.75 -0.56 -5.35
C GLU A 157 11.13 0.59 -4.40
N LEU A 158 11.32 0.27 -3.11
CA LEU A 158 11.60 1.19 -2.01
C LEU A 158 13.09 1.19 -1.58
N ASP A 159 14.01 0.71 -2.41
CA ASP A 159 15.46 0.62 -2.07
C ASP A 159 16.22 1.94 -2.34
N GLY A 160 15.55 2.96 -2.88
CA GLY A 160 16.11 4.31 -3.11
C GLY A 160 16.15 4.71 -4.59
N GLY A 161 16.89 5.77 -4.90
CA GLY A 161 16.95 6.35 -6.25
C GLY A 161 15.67 7.10 -6.65
N PRO A 162 15.56 7.54 -7.92
CA PRO A 162 14.38 8.26 -8.43
C PRO A 162 13.09 7.45 -8.30
N SER A 163 13.14 6.13 -8.55
CA SER A 163 12.01 5.23 -8.35
C SER A 163 11.59 5.16 -6.88
N GLY A 164 12.53 4.95 -5.95
CA GLY A 164 12.22 4.92 -4.53
C GLY A 164 11.66 6.23 -3.98
N ARG A 165 12.08 7.38 -4.52
CA ARG A 165 11.48 8.69 -4.18
C ARG A 165 10.02 8.77 -4.61
N ALA A 166 9.70 8.33 -5.82
CA ALA A 166 8.32 8.30 -6.31
C ALA A 166 7.44 7.35 -5.48
N GLU A 167 7.96 6.20 -5.07
CA GLU A 167 7.23 5.27 -4.20
C GLU A 167 6.99 5.85 -2.79
N VAL A 168 7.97 6.55 -2.20
CA VAL A 168 7.78 7.24 -0.92
C VAL A 168 6.75 8.37 -1.04
N GLU A 169 6.75 9.10 -2.14
CA GLU A 169 5.75 10.14 -2.40
C GLU A 169 4.34 9.55 -2.55
N TRP A 170 4.21 8.46 -3.30
CA TRP A 170 2.94 7.72 -3.41
C TRP A 170 2.44 7.23 -2.04
N VAL A 171 3.32 6.72 -1.18
CA VAL A 171 2.95 6.31 0.19
C VAL A 171 2.43 7.51 0.99
N ARG A 172 3.07 8.67 0.86
CA ARG A 172 2.66 9.88 1.57
C ARG A 172 1.30 10.37 1.09
N GLU A 173 1.08 10.42 -0.21
CA GLU A 173 -0.19 10.77 -0.80
C GLU A 173 -1.31 9.79 -0.40
N LEU A 174 -1.03 8.47 -0.44
CA LEU A 174 -1.94 7.43 0.03
C LEU A 174 -2.38 7.70 1.49
N VAL A 175 -1.42 7.95 2.38
CA VAL A 175 -1.72 8.19 3.80
C VAL A 175 -2.59 9.44 3.95
N ALA A 176 -2.23 10.56 3.33
CA ALA A 176 -3.00 11.81 3.45
C ALA A 176 -4.42 11.68 2.87
N SER A 177 -4.54 11.12 1.67
CA SER A 177 -5.85 10.93 1.01
C SER A 177 -6.75 9.99 1.82
N THR A 178 -6.21 8.90 2.38
CA THR A 178 -6.98 7.97 3.22
C THR A 178 -7.38 8.64 4.54
N ILE A 179 -6.49 9.40 5.20
CA ILE A 179 -6.85 10.17 6.40
C ILE A 179 -8.00 11.13 6.09
N ASN A 180 -7.91 11.90 5.00
CA ASN A 180 -8.93 12.87 4.61
C ASN A 180 -10.28 12.20 4.33
N ALA A 181 -10.29 11.04 3.66
CA ALA A 181 -11.50 10.27 3.42
C ALA A 181 -12.14 9.77 4.74
N HIS A 182 -11.33 9.38 5.72
CA HIS A 182 -11.84 8.97 7.04
C HIS A 182 -12.36 10.14 7.87
N LEU A 183 -11.68 11.29 7.84
CA LEU A 183 -12.17 12.53 8.47
C LEU A 183 -13.50 12.97 7.85
N GLU A 184 -13.64 12.88 6.52
CA GLU A 184 -14.89 13.16 5.82
C GLU A 184 -16.01 12.19 6.20
N LYS A 185 -15.74 10.88 6.25
CA LYS A 185 -16.70 9.87 6.73
C LYS A 185 -17.17 10.13 8.16
N ALA A 186 -16.31 10.74 8.99
CA ALA A 186 -16.63 11.16 10.35
C ALA A 186 -17.34 12.54 10.41
N ALA A 187 -17.69 13.14 9.26
CA ALA A 187 -18.26 14.49 9.15
C ALA A 187 -17.38 15.58 9.78
N LEU A 188 -16.05 15.41 9.71
CA LEU A 188 -15.07 16.38 10.17
C LEU A 188 -14.53 17.17 8.97
N GLU A 189 -14.61 18.50 9.06
CA GLU A 189 -14.14 19.43 8.01
C GLU A 189 -12.62 19.61 7.99
N ILE A 190 -11.92 19.10 9.00
CA ILE A 190 -10.46 19.12 9.04
C ILE A 190 -9.86 18.21 7.95
N ARG A 191 -8.71 18.66 7.43
CA ARG A 191 -7.95 17.97 6.39
C ARG A 191 -6.46 18.01 6.71
N VAL A 192 -5.74 17.05 6.16
CA VAL A 192 -4.28 16.95 6.22
C VAL A 192 -3.71 17.01 4.81
N ASP A 193 -2.48 17.50 4.69
CA ASP A 193 -1.74 17.55 3.44
C ASP A 193 -0.32 17.01 3.65
N HIS A 194 0.12 16.16 2.71
CA HIS A 194 1.42 15.49 2.77
C HIS A 194 2.57 16.33 2.23
N ARG A 195 2.26 17.38 1.47
CA ARG A 195 3.22 18.28 0.84
C ARG A 195 3.91 19.15 1.90
N SER A 196 5.04 19.75 1.54
CA SER A 196 5.70 20.70 2.43
C SER A 196 4.83 21.94 2.65
N LEU A 197 5.01 22.60 3.81
CA LEU A 197 4.35 23.88 4.10
C LEU A 197 4.56 24.91 2.98
N ALA A 198 5.76 24.98 2.41
CA ALA A 198 6.06 25.84 1.27
C ALA A 198 5.21 25.52 0.03
N ALA A 199 5.13 24.25 -0.37
CA ALA A 199 4.32 23.84 -1.52
C ALA A 199 2.82 24.08 -1.30
N GLN A 200 2.35 23.94 -0.06
CA GLN A 200 0.97 24.27 0.32
C GLN A 200 0.71 25.79 0.26
N ALA A 201 1.68 26.60 0.69
CA ALA A 201 1.59 28.05 0.64
C ALA A 201 1.57 28.58 -0.81
N ASP A 202 2.41 28.02 -1.69
CA ASP A 202 2.44 28.37 -3.12
C ASP A 202 1.09 28.04 -3.80
N ASP A 203 0.51 26.88 -3.50
CA ASP A 203 -0.78 26.44 -4.00
C ASP A 203 -1.94 27.30 -3.45
N ALA A 204 -1.90 27.67 -2.17
CA ALA A 204 -2.85 28.63 -1.60
C ALA A 204 -2.77 30.01 -2.27
N LEU A 205 -1.56 30.51 -2.52
CA LEU A 205 -1.32 31.76 -3.24
C LEU A 205 -1.84 31.69 -4.68
N ALA A 206 -1.62 30.59 -5.38
CA ALA A 206 -2.12 30.37 -6.75
C ALA A 206 -3.66 30.38 -6.81
N ARG A 207 -4.34 29.93 -5.76
CA ARG A 207 -5.80 30.03 -5.62
C ARG A 207 -6.30 31.41 -5.17
N GLY A 208 -5.39 32.33 -4.83
CA GLY A 208 -5.72 33.65 -4.29
C GLY A 208 -6.07 33.65 -2.79
N ASP A 209 -5.82 32.55 -2.07
CA ASP A 209 -6.04 32.45 -0.63
C ASP A 209 -4.81 32.96 0.14
N LEU A 210 -4.72 34.29 0.25
CA LEU A 210 -3.62 34.98 0.91
C LEU A 210 -3.53 34.67 2.41
N ALA A 211 -4.68 34.43 3.06
CA ALA A 211 -4.72 34.13 4.48
C ALA A 211 -4.13 32.74 4.77
N ALA A 212 -4.53 31.72 4.00
CA ALA A 212 -3.94 30.39 4.12
C ALA A 212 -2.46 30.39 3.74
N ALA A 213 -2.08 31.09 2.67
CA ALA A 213 -0.68 31.19 2.26
C ALA A 213 0.20 31.81 3.37
N ALA A 214 -0.29 32.85 4.04
CA ALA A 214 0.41 33.49 5.15
C ALA A 214 0.61 32.54 6.35
N VAL A 215 -0.44 31.81 6.76
CA VAL A 215 -0.37 30.81 7.84
C VAL A 215 0.59 29.67 7.50
N LEU A 216 0.56 29.20 6.26
CA LEU A 216 1.38 28.11 5.76
C LEU A 216 2.85 28.51 5.56
N SER A 217 3.16 29.81 5.48
CA SER A 217 4.53 30.30 5.33
C SER A 217 5.37 30.23 6.62
N ARG A 218 4.79 29.73 7.72
CA ARG A 218 5.48 29.56 9.01
C ARG A 218 6.66 28.59 8.93
N GLU A 219 7.66 28.80 9.78
CA GLU A 219 8.80 27.89 9.87
C GLU A 219 8.40 26.56 10.56
N PRO A 220 8.66 25.39 9.95
CA PRO A 220 8.35 24.11 10.58
C PRO A 220 9.29 23.79 11.74
N THR A 221 8.75 23.18 12.80
CA THR A 221 9.55 22.72 13.94
C THR A 221 10.45 21.52 13.58
N LYS A 222 11.55 21.36 14.32
CA LYS A 222 12.55 20.31 14.08
C LYS A 222 12.23 19.06 14.90
N HIS A 223 12.41 17.88 14.31
CA HIS A 223 12.21 16.62 15.03
C HIS A 223 13.22 16.45 16.17
N VAL A 224 12.72 16.44 17.41
CA VAL A 224 13.52 16.39 18.64
C VAL A 224 14.23 15.04 18.83
N GLY A 225 13.62 13.95 18.36
CA GLY A 225 14.17 12.59 18.45
C GLY A 225 14.09 11.97 19.85
N LYS A 226 14.32 10.65 19.92
CA LYS A 226 14.15 9.84 21.14
C LYS A 226 14.93 10.36 22.36
N ASN A 227 16.19 10.75 22.15
CA ASN A 227 17.05 11.25 23.24
C ASN A 227 16.54 12.60 23.77
N GLY A 228 16.09 13.50 22.89
CA GLY A 228 15.54 14.77 23.31
C GLY A 228 14.21 14.62 24.05
N THR A 229 13.34 13.70 23.62
CA THR A 229 12.11 13.36 24.36
C THR A 229 12.42 12.73 25.72
N ALA A 230 13.46 11.89 25.82
CA ALA A 230 13.89 11.31 27.10
C ALA A 230 14.43 12.36 28.08
N LEU A 231 15.19 13.36 27.58
CA LEU A 231 15.62 14.51 28.38
C LEU A 231 14.43 15.32 28.88
N ALA A 232 13.45 15.61 28.00
CA ALA A 232 12.24 16.34 28.37
C ALA A 232 11.44 15.62 29.47
N ARG A 233 11.34 14.28 29.43
CA ARG A 233 10.70 13.49 30.49
C ARG A 233 11.42 13.60 31.84
N ARG A 234 12.72 13.89 31.85
CA ARG A 234 13.52 14.15 33.05
C ARG A 234 13.49 15.63 33.47
N GLY A 235 12.66 16.45 32.82
CA GLY A 235 12.62 17.90 33.05
C GLY A 235 13.84 18.65 32.50
N GLN A 236 14.68 18.00 31.69
CA GLN A 236 15.87 18.62 31.12
C GLN A 236 15.58 19.13 29.69
N PRO A 237 15.94 20.38 29.37
CA PRO A 237 15.78 20.90 28.02
C PRO A 237 16.77 20.23 27.07
N SER A 238 16.34 19.99 25.83
CA SER A 238 17.26 19.65 24.74
C SER A 238 17.46 20.87 23.85
N GLU A 239 18.63 20.98 23.22
CA GLU A 239 18.94 22.05 22.27
C GLU A 239 17.86 22.17 21.17
N ARG A 240 17.40 21.03 20.66
CA ARG A 240 16.32 20.97 19.65
C ARG A 240 14.98 21.44 20.20
N SER A 241 14.65 21.11 21.45
CA SER A 241 13.42 21.62 22.09
C SER A 241 13.50 23.13 22.32
N GLY A 242 14.66 23.66 22.71
CA GLY A 242 14.87 25.11 22.82
C GLY A 242 14.78 25.81 21.45
N THR A 243 15.30 25.18 20.40
CA THR A 243 15.17 25.69 19.02
C THR A 243 13.71 25.73 18.57
N ASN A 244 12.93 24.67 18.81
CA ASN A 244 11.52 24.65 18.45
C ASN A 244 10.71 25.70 19.18
N ARG A 245 11.01 25.95 20.47
CA ARG A 245 10.35 27.03 21.23
C ARG A 245 10.57 28.39 20.57
N ARG A 246 11.81 28.70 20.15
CA ARG A 246 12.11 29.94 19.42
C ARG A 246 11.39 30.03 18.08
N ILE A 247 11.29 28.92 17.36
CA ILE A 247 10.53 28.85 16.09
C ILE A 247 9.04 29.15 16.35
N GLU A 248 8.46 28.54 17.38
CA GLU A 248 7.06 28.76 17.77
C GLU A 248 6.81 30.22 18.18
N GLU A 249 7.68 30.80 19.03
CA GLU A 249 7.64 32.21 19.43
C GLU A 249 7.73 33.13 18.20
N THR A 250 8.68 32.89 17.29
CA THR A 250 8.87 33.69 16.06
C THR A 250 7.68 33.57 15.11
N ASN A 251 7.12 32.36 14.97
CA ASN A 251 5.95 32.11 14.14
C ASN A 251 4.72 32.85 14.68
N GLU A 252 4.51 32.83 16.00
CA GLU A 252 3.42 33.56 16.64
C GLU A 252 3.57 35.07 16.45
N GLU A 253 4.76 35.63 16.69
CA GLU A 253 5.02 37.06 16.46
C GLU A 253 4.77 37.46 15.00
N THR A 254 5.17 36.62 14.06
CA THR A 254 4.97 36.86 12.62
C THR A 254 3.49 36.79 12.26
N PHE A 255 2.75 35.83 12.82
CA PHE A 255 1.32 35.68 12.63
C PHE A 255 0.54 36.88 13.17
N GLN A 256 0.88 37.38 14.36
CA GLN A 256 0.26 38.59 14.93
C GLN A 256 0.52 39.83 14.07
N LYS A 257 1.74 39.99 13.53
CA LYS A 257 2.05 41.07 12.59
C LYS A 257 1.23 40.96 11.30
N LEU A 258 1.04 39.76 10.78
CA LEU A 258 0.21 39.50 9.59
C LEU A 258 -1.25 39.89 9.84
N ILE A 259 -1.84 39.50 10.98
CA ILE A 259 -3.20 39.91 11.36
C ILE A 259 -3.31 41.43 11.37
N ALA A 260 -2.38 42.14 12.03
CA ALA A 260 -2.40 43.60 12.09
C ALA A 260 -2.31 44.27 10.71
N VAL A 261 -1.55 43.71 9.76
CA VAL A 261 -1.51 44.19 8.37
C VAL A 261 -2.84 43.95 7.66
N PHE A 262 -3.43 42.77 7.79
CA PHE A 262 -4.74 42.49 7.20
C PHE A 262 -5.86 43.37 7.79
N GLU A 263 -5.80 43.71 9.07
CA GLU A 263 -6.71 44.68 9.72
C GLU A 263 -6.54 46.08 9.13
N GLN A 264 -5.30 46.55 8.94
CA GLN A 264 -5.00 47.85 8.33
C GLN A 264 -5.44 47.93 6.86
N GLU A 265 -5.35 46.84 6.11
CA GLU A 265 -5.83 46.75 4.72
C GLU A 265 -7.37 46.63 4.62
N GLY A 266 -8.09 46.59 5.74
CA GLY A 266 -9.55 46.38 5.77
C GLY A 266 -9.97 44.97 5.30
N ARG A 267 -9.04 44.02 5.33
CA ARG A 267 -9.22 42.63 4.89
C ARG A 267 -9.46 41.66 6.06
N ALA A 268 -9.13 42.06 7.28
CA ALA A 268 -9.57 41.39 8.50
C ALA A 268 -10.63 42.27 9.17
N MET A 269 -11.85 41.75 9.28
CA MET A 269 -12.89 42.41 10.08
C MET A 269 -12.87 41.82 11.49
N PRO A 270 -13.01 42.65 12.55
CA PRO A 270 -13.26 42.13 13.88
C PRO A 270 -14.55 41.30 13.83
N VAL A 271 -14.53 40.11 14.44
CA VAL A 271 -15.75 39.32 14.61
C VAL A 271 -16.72 40.17 15.45
N PRO A 272 -17.90 40.54 14.93
CA PRO A 272 -18.86 41.32 15.72
C PRO A 272 -19.22 40.56 17.00
N ASP A 273 -19.34 41.29 18.11
CA ASP A 273 -19.80 40.75 19.40
C ASP A 273 -21.25 40.22 19.24
N GLY A 274 -21.37 38.97 18.81
CA GLY A 274 -22.66 38.36 18.48
C GLY A 274 -22.58 37.04 17.70
N HIS A 275 -21.49 36.73 17.01
CA HIS A 275 -21.35 35.47 16.27
C HIS A 275 -20.67 34.40 17.14
N SER A 276 -21.48 33.62 17.88
CA SER A 276 -20.98 32.41 18.53
C SER A 276 -20.71 31.30 17.50
N HIS A 277 -19.80 30.37 17.80
CA HIS A 277 -19.51 29.17 16.98
C HIS A 277 -20.78 28.37 16.63
N ALA A 278 -21.81 28.42 17.48
CA ALA A 278 -23.10 27.78 17.26
C ALA A 278 -23.96 28.46 16.17
N GLN A 279 -23.75 29.76 15.92
CA GLN A 279 -24.46 30.51 14.87
C GLN A 279 -23.93 30.13 13.48
N ALA A 280 -22.61 29.97 13.34
CA ALA A 280 -21.95 29.56 12.09
C ALA A 280 -22.32 28.12 11.67
N GLU A 281 -22.47 27.20 12.64
CA GLU A 281 -22.97 25.84 12.39
C GLU A 281 -24.45 25.80 11.97
N HIS A 282 -25.23 26.80 12.36
CA HIS A 282 -26.64 26.90 12.00
C HIS A 282 -26.83 27.45 10.58
N GLU A 283 -25.99 28.40 10.17
CA GLU A 283 -25.96 28.96 8.81
C GLU A 283 -25.43 27.97 7.75
N ALA A 284 -24.52 27.06 8.14
CA ALA A 284 -24.04 25.96 7.28
C ALA A 284 -25.11 24.88 6.99
N ARG A 285 -26.27 24.91 7.66
CA ARG A 285 -27.35 23.92 7.52
C ARG A 285 -28.54 24.40 6.68
N GLN A 286 -28.38 25.42 5.84
CA GLN A 286 -29.34 25.69 4.76
C GLN A 286 -28.91 25.02 3.45
N PRO A 287 -29.77 24.25 2.78
CA PRO A 287 -29.44 23.68 1.49
C PRO A 287 -29.53 24.77 0.42
N SER A 288 -28.42 25.05 -0.26
CA SER A 288 -28.45 25.76 -1.53
C SER A 288 -28.53 24.73 -2.66
N ASP A 289 -29.72 24.63 -3.24
CA ASP A 289 -29.92 24.06 -4.56
C ASP A 289 -29.19 24.94 -5.60
N VAL A 290 -28.35 24.29 -6.42
CA VAL A 290 -27.81 24.75 -7.71
C VAL A 290 -26.74 25.87 -7.69
N LEU A 291 -25.52 25.52 -8.08
CA LEU A 291 -24.46 26.44 -8.49
C LEU A 291 -24.67 26.87 -9.96
N SER A 292 -24.95 28.15 -10.18
CA SER A 292 -24.96 28.78 -11.51
C SER A 292 -23.91 29.89 -11.56
N LEU A 293 -22.97 29.85 -12.50
CA LEU A 293 -22.04 30.97 -12.76
C LEU A 293 -22.34 31.59 -14.14
N PRO A 294 -22.69 32.88 -14.20
CA PRO A 294 -22.96 33.56 -15.45
C PRO A 294 -21.66 33.97 -16.16
N LEU A 295 -21.58 33.70 -17.46
CA LEU A 295 -20.61 34.38 -18.32
C LEU A 295 -21.02 35.84 -18.49
N ARG A 296 -20.05 36.77 -18.41
CA ARG A 296 -20.33 38.21 -18.39
C ARG A 296 -21.17 38.64 -19.60
N ARG A 297 -22.22 39.42 -19.27
CA ARG A 297 -23.21 40.10 -20.12
C ARG A 297 -23.70 39.30 -21.33
N GLY A 298 -24.73 38.50 -21.07
CA GLY A 298 -25.76 38.18 -22.07
C GLY A 298 -25.72 36.80 -22.71
N ALA A 299 -24.85 35.89 -22.28
CA ALA A 299 -24.79 34.55 -22.89
C ALA A 299 -24.58 33.42 -21.85
N GLY A 300 -25.66 33.08 -21.13
CA GLY A 300 -25.90 31.73 -20.60
C GLY A 300 -24.92 31.13 -19.58
N HIS A 301 -25.19 29.88 -19.21
CA HIS A 301 -24.49 29.05 -18.21
C HIS A 301 -24.02 27.78 -18.92
N ILE A 302 -22.89 27.19 -18.50
CA ILE A 302 -22.43 25.88 -19.00
C ILE A 302 -22.17 24.95 -17.83
N ASP A 303 -22.81 23.77 -17.85
CA ASP A 303 -22.47 22.60 -17.04
C ASP A 303 -21.67 21.60 -17.88
N VAL A 304 -20.58 21.03 -17.35
CA VAL A 304 -19.80 20.01 -18.08
C VAL A 304 -19.39 18.83 -17.19
N SER A 305 -19.63 17.62 -17.71
CA SER A 305 -19.25 16.32 -17.13
C SER A 305 -17.90 15.81 -17.65
N ARG A 306 -17.43 14.69 -17.07
CA ARG A 306 -16.11 14.03 -17.23
C ARG A 306 -15.63 13.68 -18.67
N SER A 307 -16.34 14.00 -19.75
CA SER A 307 -15.92 13.62 -21.12
C SER A 307 -15.10 14.68 -21.90
N MET A 308 -14.77 15.83 -21.30
CA MET A 308 -13.98 16.87 -21.99
C MET A 308 -12.45 16.66 -22.05
N ALA A 309 -11.91 15.60 -21.45
CA ALA A 309 -10.47 15.28 -21.49
C ALA A 309 -9.97 14.83 -22.89
N THR A 310 -10.87 14.43 -23.77
CA THR A 310 -10.54 14.01 -25.15
C THR A 310 -10.54 15.21 -26.11
N ILE A 311 -11.42 16.18 -25.87
CA ILE A 311 -11.55 17.40 -26.70
C ILE A 311 -10.41 18.38 -26.41
N ALA A 312 -9.99 18.52 -25.14
CA ALA A 312 -8.85 19.36 -24.75
C ALA A 312 -7.51 18.90 -25.35
N ARG A 313 -7.33 17.58 -25.52
CA ARG A 313 -6.16 16.98 -26.20
C ARG A 313 -6.19 17.14 -27.73
N GLY A 314 -7.37 17.08 -28.33
CA GLY A 314 -7.55 17.30 -29.77
C GLY A 314 -7.38 18.76 -30.22
N LEU A 315 -7.54 19.71 -29.29
CA LEU A 315 -7.42 21.16 -29.53
C LEU A 315 -6.07 21.77 -29.13
N GLY A 316 -5.13 20.97 -28.62
CA GLY A 316 -3.75 21.42 -28.32
C GLY A 316 -3.61 22.39 -27.13
N LEU A 317 -4.59 22.45 -26.23
CA LEU A 317 -4.63 23.40 -25.10
C LEU A 317 -3.89 22.90 -23.84
N ILE A 318 -3.31 21.70 -23.89
CA ILE A 318 -2.48 21.11 -22.84
C ILE A 318 -1.25 20.52 -23.54
N GLU A 319 -0.04 20.92 -23.12
CA GLU A 319 1.18 20.30 -23.64
C GLU A 319 1.23 18.83 -23.24
N ALA A 320 1.58 17.96 -24.20
CA ALA A 320 1.82 16.56 -23.92
C ALA A 320 3.03 16.48 -22.98
N GLU A 321 2.81 16.07 -21.73
CA GLU A 321 3.92 15.68 -20.85
C GLU A 321 4.78 14.67 -21.61
N GLU A 322 6.06 15.01 -21.81
CA GLU A 322 7.05 14.08 -22.30
C GLU A 322 7.00 12.83 -21.42
N ALA A 323 6.52 11.74 -22.00
CA ALA A 323 6.45 10.45 -21.35
C ALA A 323 7.83 10.13 -20.75
N LYS A 324 7.90 10.02 -19.42
CA LYS A 324 9.04 9.41 -18.71
C LYS A 324 9.50 8.17 -19.49
N PRO A 325 10.81 7.91 -19.63
CA PRO A 325 11.29 6.80 -20.43
C PRO A 325 10.65 5.53 -19.90
N SER A 326 9.68 5.02 -20.66
CA SER A 326 8.99 3.80 -20.34
C SER A 326 10.05 2.73 -20.25
N ARG A 327 10.04 1.93 -19.18
CA ARG A 327 10.77 0.67 -19.13
C ARG A 327 10.64 0.02 -20.50
N ALA A 328 11.77 -0.34 -21.13
CA ALA A 328 11.78 -0.84 -22.50
C ALA A 328 10.64 -1.87 -22.66
N PRO A 329 9.77 -1.70 -23.68
CA PRO A 329 8.56 -2.51 -23.78
C PRO A 329 8.94 -3.99 -23.77
N ARG A 330 8.29 -4.77 -22.90
CA ARG A 330 8.53 -6.22 -22.73
C ARG A 330 8.63 -6.90 -24.09
N SER A 331 9.65 -7.73 -24.28
CA SER A 331 9.86 -8.39 -25.58
C SER A 331 8.67 -9.29 -25.92
N VAL A 332 8.45 -9.55 -27.21
CA VAL A 332 7.36 -10.44 -27.65
C VAL A 332 7.53 -11.85 -27.06
N ALA A 333 8.78 -12.31 -26.92
CA ALA A 333 9.12 -13.58 -26.26
C ALA A 333 8.76 -13.59 -24.77
N GLU A 334 9.07 -12.52 -24.02
CA GLU A 334 8.68 -12.40 -22.60
C GLU A 334 7.15 -12.45 -22.42
N LEU A 335 6.39 -11.84 -23.33
CA LEU A 335 4.93 -11.86 -23.28
C LEU A 335 4.36 -13.26 -23.60
N ALA A 336 5.00 -14.02 -24.50
CA ALA A 336 4.62 -15.38 -24.85
C ALA A 336 4.88 -16.38 -23.72
N GLU A 337 6.03 -16.26 -23.05
CA GLU A 337 6.34 -17.06 -21.85
C GLU A 337 5.32 -16.77 -20.74
N GLU A 338 5.04 -15.49 -20.47
CA GLU A 338 4.06 -15.10 -19.46
C GLU A 338 2.64 -15.62 -19.79
N ALA A 339 2.25 -15.65 -21.07
CA ALA A 339 0.96 -16.20 -21.48
C ALA A 339 0.88 -17.72 -21.22
N SER A 340 1.98 -18.43 -21.44
CA SER A 340 2.09 -19.87 -21.17
C SER A 340 2.02 -20.16 -19.67
N ASP A 341 2.67 -19.34 -18.84
CA ASP A 341 2.64 -19.46 -17.38
C ASP A 341 1.22 -19.20 -16.83
N GLU A 342 0.58 -18.11 -17.29
CA GLU A 342 -0.80 -17.75 -16.92
C GLU A 342 -1.80 -18.85 -17.29
N TRP A 343 -1.64 -19.45 -18.48
CA TRP A 343 -2.42 -20.60 -18.91
C TRP A 343 -2.18 -21.83 -18.03
N GLY A 344 -0.92 -22.15 -17.72
CA GLY A 344 -0.56 -23.29 -16.88
C GLY A 344 -1.24 -23.24 -15.50
N VAL A 345 -1.25 -22.07 -14.87
CA VAL A 345 -1.94 -21.88 -13.58
C VAL A 345 -3.47 -22.00 -13.74
N ALA A 346 -4.04 -21.43 -14.80
CA ALA A 346 -5.48 -21.51 -15.04
C ALA A 346 -5.97 -22.95 -15.29
N VAL A 347 -5.20 -23.76 -16.00
CA VAL A 347 -5.48 -25.19 -16.25
C VAL A 347 -5.49 -25.99 -14.94
N GLN A 348 -4.55 -25.71 -14.05
CA GLN A 348 -4.49 -26.36 -12.74
C GLN A 348 -5.69 -25.98 -11.86
N ALA A 349 -6.16 -24.73 -11.97
CA ALA A 349 -7.31 -24.23 -11.22
C ALA A 349 -8.64 -24.86 -11.66
N ASP A 350 -8.88 -25.00 -12.97
CA ASP A 350 -10.06 -25.68 -13.51
C ASP A 350 -9.76 -26.52 -14.77
N PRO A 351 -9.37 -27.79 -14.60
CA PRO A 351 -9.06 -28.68 -15.72
C PRO A 351 -10.26 -29.02 -16.61
N ARG A 352 -11.49 -28.90 -16.09
CA ARG A 352 -12.70 -29.25 -16.85
C ARG A 352 -13.01 -28.15 -17.85
N LEU A 353 -12.98 -26.91 -17.39
CA LEU A 353 -13.23 -25.76 -18.23
C LEU A 353 -12.10 -25.55 -19.24
N ALA A 354 -10.84 -25.76 -18.83
CA ALA A 354 -9.68 -25.68 -19.73
C ALA A 354 -9.77 -26.64 -20.93
N LYS A 355 -10.33 -27.85 -20.76
CA LYS A 355 -10.55 -28.82 -21.85
C LYS A 355 -11.52 -28.34 -22.92
N THR A 356 -12.32 -27.31 -22.65
CA THR A 356 -13.24 -26.75 -23.65
C THR A 356 -12.58 -25.71 -24.56
N LEU A 357 -11.40 -25.21 -24.16
CA LEU A 357 -10.71 -24.08 -24.79
C LEU A 357 -9.72 -24.50 -25.88
N HIS A 358 -10.23 -25.13 -26.94
CA HIS A 358 -9.43 -25.71 -28.02
C HIS A 358 -8.68 -24.65 -28.82
N ALA A 359 -9.37 -23.58 -29.23
CA ALA A 359 -8.75 -22.50 -30.00
C ALA A 359 -7.68 -21.76 -29.17
N THR A 360 -7.87 -21.68 -27.85
CA THR A 360 -6.87 -21.09 -26.96
C THR A 360 -5.62 -21.96 -26.86
N LEU A 361 -5.77 -23.29 -26.78
CA LEU A 361 -4.65 -24.23 -26.81
C LEU A 361 -3.88 -24.16 -28.14
N ASP A 362 -4.59 -24.18 -29.25
CA ASP A 362 -4.00 -24.08 -30.60
C ASP A 362 -3.25 -22.76 -30.75
N LEU A 363 -3.81 -21.65 -30.23
CA LEU A 363 -3.17 -20.34 -30.26
C LEU A 363 -1.89 -20.31 -29.40
N LEU A 364 -1.92 -20.83 -28.18
CA LEU A 364 -0.74 -20.87 -27.33
C LEU A 364 0.37 -21.76 -27.92
N GLN A 365 0.00 -22.86 -28.58
CA GLN A 365 0.93 -23.68 -29.33
C GLN A 365 1.55 -22.91 -30.50
N TRP A 366 0.73 -22.23 -31.30
CA TRP A 366 1.20 -21.38 -32.40
C TRP A 366 2.17 -20.31 -31.91
N ILE A 367 1.83 -19.61 -30.82
CA ILE A 367 2.70 -18.60 -30.21
C ILE A 367 4.05 -19.22 -29.85
N ARG A 368 4.05 -20.36 -29.14
CA ARG A 368 5.29 -21.02 -28.71
C ARG A 368 6.20 -21.39 -29.89
N GLU A 369 5.62 -21.82 -31.01
CA GLU A 369 6.37 -22.30 -32.18
C GLU A 369 6.82 -21.17 -33.12
N ARG A 370 6.05 -20.08 -33.20
CA ARG A 370 6.22 -19.04 -34.25
C ARG A 370 6.50 -17.63 -33.75
N VAL A 371 6.42 -17.35 -32.45
CA VAL A 371 6.63 -15.99 -31.90
C VAL A 371 8.00 -15.40 -32.24
N ALA A 372 9.03 -16.24 -32.34
CA ALA A 372 10.37 -15.80 -32.71
C ALA A 372 10.48 -15.38 -34.18
N ALA A 373 9.74 -16.04 -35.07
CA ALA A 373 9.72 -15.74 -36.51
C ALA A 373 8.87 -14.50 -36.82
N CYS A 374 7.84 -14.22 -36.01
CA CYS A 374 6.93 -13.09 -36.18
C CYS A 374 7.20 -11.92 -35.21
N ALA A 375 8.36 -11.89 -34.55
CA ALA A 375 8.65 -10.91 -33.49
C ALA A 375 8.62 -9.44 -33.96
N ASP A 376 8.87 -9.21 -35.26
CA ASP A 376 8.88 -7.87 -35.88
C ASP A 376 7.49 -7.41 -36.34
N GLU A 377 6.45 -8.25 -36.23
CA GLU A 377 5.09 -7.88 -36.63
C GLU A 377 4.46 -6.87 -35.65
N ALA A 378 4.13 -5.69 -36.17
CA ALA A 378 3.61 -4.57 -35.38
C ALA A 378 2.31 -4.88 -34.60
N ARG A 379 1.51 -5.85 -35.06
CA ARG A 379 0.22 -6.23 -34.44
C ARG A 379 0.34 -7.31 -33.36
N LEU A 380 1.40 -8.12 -33.40
CA LEU A 380 1.55 -9.28 -32.52
C LEU A 380 1.68 -8.87 -31.04
N ARG A 381 2.45 -7.81 -30.76
CA ARG A 381 2.62 -7.33 -29.37
C ARG A 381 1.29 -6.85 -28.75
N PRO A 382 0.50 -5.96 -29.37
CA PRO A 382 -0.83 -5.60 -28.87
C PRO A 382 -1.75 -6.81 -28.65
N ASP A 383 -1.78 -7.75 -29.60
CA ASP A 383 -2.61 -8.96 -29.50
C ASP A 383 -2.17 -9.88 -28.36
N LEU A 384 -0.86 -10.09 -28.15
CA LEU A 384 -0.35 -10.85 -27.00
C LEU A 384 -0.68 -10.19 -25.66
N ASN A 385 -0.66 -8.86 -25.58
CA ASN A 385 -1.07 -8.16 -24.37
C ASN A 385 -2.56 -8.34 -24.08
N GLU A 386 -3.41 -8.31 -25.11
CA GLU A 386 -4.84 -8.56 -24.97
C GLU A 386 -5.12 -10.03 -24.56
N LEU A 387 -4.39 -10.99 -25.15
CA LEU A 387 -4.43 -12.40 -24.74
C LEU A 387 -4.07 -12.55 -23.27
N LEU A 388 -2.96 -11.95 -22.82
CA LEU A 388 -2.53 -11.95 -21.42
C LEU A 388 -3.59 -11.37 -20.49
N CYS A 389 -4.23 -10.25 -20.87
CA CYS A 389 -5.32 -9.67 -20.10
C CYS A 389 -6.50 -10.64 -19.96
N ARG A 390 -6.85 -11.38 -21.02
CA ARG A 390 -7.95 -12.35 -21.00
C ARG A 390 -7.59 -13.61 -20.22
N LEU A 391 -6.37 -14.13 -20.37
CA LEU A 391 -5.86 -15.26 -19.58
C LEU A 391 -5.86 -14.94 -18.09
N ARG A 392 -5.39 -13.75 -17.70
CA ARG A 392 -5.43 -13.30 -16.29
C ARG A 392 -6.85 -13.18 -15.76
N ARG A 393 -7.80 -12.68 -16.55
CA ARG A 393 -9.22 -12.62 -16.17
C ARG A 393 -9.81 -14.02 -15.98
N PHE A 394 -9.51 -14.93 -16.91
CA PHE A 394 -9.93 -16.31 -16.83
C PHE A 394 -9.37 -17.01 -15.58
N LYS A 395 -8.05 -16.92 -15.35
CA LYS A 395 -7.38 -17.41 -14.14
C LYS A 395 -8.00 -16.83 -12.86
N ALA A 396 -8.22 -15.52 -12.83
CA ALA A 396 -8.79 -14.86 -11.66
C ALA A 396 -10.21 -15.35 -11.35
N ALA A 397 -11.01 -15.60 -12.40
CA ALA A 397 -12.37 -16.12 -12.29
C ALA A 397 -12.39 -17.59 -11.81
N THR A 398 -11.57 -18.47 -12.39
CA THR A 398 -11.48 -19.89 -11.99
C THR A 398 -11.01 -20.05 -10.54
N MET A 399 -10.08 -19.19 -10.09
CA MET A 399 -9.58 -19.23 -8.71
C MET A 399 -10.46 -18.49 -7.69
N LYS A 400 -11.50 -17.77 -8.12
CA LYS A 400 -12.29 -16.86 -7.25
C LYS A 400 -12.93 -17.59 -6.07
N PHE A 401 -13.60 -18.71 -6.32
CA PHE A 401 -14.27 -19.46 -5.26
C PHE A 401 -13.28 -20.15 -4.32
N ALA A 402 -12.19 -20.69 -4.86
CA ALA A 402 -11.11 -21.27 -4.06
C ALA A 402 -10.48 -20.23 -3.11
N ARG A 403 -10.26 -18.99 -3.58
CA ARG A 403 -9.80 -17.88 -2.72
C ARG A 403 -10.80 -17.54 -1.60
N ARG A 404 -12.10 -17.59 -1.88
CA ARG A 404 -13.13 -17.39 -0.84
C ARG A 404 -13.13 -18.50 0.21
N LEU A 405 -12.93 -19.76 -0.18
CA LEU A 405 -12.78 -20.87 0.76
C LEU A 405 -11.53 -20.69 1.64
N LEU A 406 -10.41 -20.24 1.08
CA LEU A 406 -9.22 -19.89 1.86
C LEU A 406 -9.51 -18.75 2.84
N ALA A 407 -10.24 -17.71 2.41
CA ALA A 407 -10.64 -16.61 3.27
C ALA A 407 -11.52 -17.07 4.47
N VAL A 408 -12.36 -18.11 4.28
CA VAL A 408 -13.12 -18.70 5.40
C VAL A 408 -12.20 -19.41 6.38
N ARG A 409 -11.30 -20.29 5.92
CA ARG A 409 -10.34 -20.99 6.80
C ARG A 409 -9.48 -20.01 7.59
N ARG A 410 -9.05 -18.94 6.91
CA ARG A 410 -8.33 -17.82 7.49
C ARG A 410 -9.14 -17.13 8.60
N ALA A 411 -10.40 -16.80 8.32
CA ALA A 411 -11.29 -16.18 9.29
C ALA A 411 -11.57 -17.11 10.50
N GLU A 412 -11.70 -18.41 10.27
CA GLU A 412 -11.88 -19.43 11.33
C GLU A 412 -10.64 -19.49 12.24
N LYS A 413 -9.44 -19.55 11.67
CA LYS A 413 -8.19 -19.53 12.44
C LYS A 413 -8.09 -18.26 13.30
N LEU A 414 -8.37 -17.10 12.71
CA LEU A 414 -8.30 -15.82 13.42
C LEU A 414 -9.37 -15.68 14.52
N HIS A 415 -10.58 -16.18 14.27
CA HIS A 415 -11.64 -16.24 15.27
C HIS A 415 -11.21 -17.11 16.46
N HIS A 416 -10.73 -18.32 16.18
CA HIS A 416 -10.26 -19.23 17.23
C HIS A 416 -9.11 -18.63 18.05
N MET A 417 -8.18 -17.95 17.40
CA MET A 417 -7.12 -17.22 18.10
C MET A 417 -7.66 -16.11 19.00
N ALA A 418 -8.67 -15.36 18.55
CA ALA A 418 -9.31 -14.32 19.35
C ALA A 418 -10.09 -14.91 20.54
N GLU A 419 -10.80 -16.03 20.34
CA GLU A 419 -11.48 -16.78 21.41
C GLU A 419 -10.48 -17.27 22.47
N ASN A 420 -9.38 -17.89 22.05
CA ASN A 420 -8.34 -18.36 22.96
C ASN A 420 -7.72 -17.18 23.71
N ALA A 421 -7.38 -16.08 23.04
CA ALA A 421 -6.84 -14.88 23.68
C ALA A 421 -7.81 -14.25 24.69
N TRP A 422 -9.12 -14.34 24.43
CA TRP A 422 -10.17 -13.92 25.35
C TRP A 422 -10.23 -14.82 26.59
N HIS A 423 -10.31 -16.14 26.39
CA HIS A 423 -10.33 -17.12 27.49
C HIS A 423 -9.06 -17.07 28.33
N ASP A 424 -7.88 -17.03 27.70
CA ASP A 424 -6.58 -16.91 28.38
C ASP A 424 -6.51 -15.65 29.23
N PHE A 425 -7.06 -14.53 28.74
CA PHE A 425 -7.10 -13.29 29.51
C PHE A 425 -7.99 -13.42 30.74
N LEU A 426 -9.20 -13.97 30.59
CA LEU A 426 -10.13 -14.17 31.70
C LEU A 426 -9.57 -15.13 32.76
N ALA A 427 -8.92 -16.22 32.32
CA ALA A 427 -8.33 -17.22 33.20
C ALA A 427 -7.13 -16.69 34.00
N ASN A 428 -6.25 -15.93 33.34
CA ASN A 428 -5.01 -15.44 33.97
C ASN A 428 -5.16 -14.09 34.67
N ASN A 429 -6.26 -13.36 34.44
CA ASN A 429 -6.48 -12.02 35.01
C ASN A 429 -7.91 -11.87 35.61
N PRO A 430 -8.32 -12.73 36.56
CA PRO A 430 -9.64 -12.63 37.19
C PRO A 430 -9.70 -11.42 38.14
N GLU A 431 -10.46 -10.38 37.75
CA GLU A 431 -10.82 -9.17 38.53
C GLU A 431 -9.65 -8.28 39.07
N PRO A 432 -9.90 -7.04 39.55
CA PRO A 432 -8.84 -6.07 39.84
C PRO A 432 -8.03 -6.46 41.09
N GLY A 433 -6.98 -7.24 40.90
CA GLY A 433 -5.90 -7.46 41.86
C GLY A 433 -4.67 -6.60 41.56
N THR A 434 -3.81 -6.43 42.57
CA THR A 434 -2.61 -5.56 42.78
C THR A 434 -1.73 -5.12 41.59
N SER A 435 -1.88 -5.69 40.39
CA SER A 435 -1.05 -5.39 39.22
C SER A 435 -1.61 -4.27 38.34
N TRP A 436 -2.94 -4.12 38.23
CA TRP A 436 -3.59 -3.16 37.32
C TRP A 436 -4.71 -2.39 38.02
N THR A 437 -4.93 -1.14 37.62
CA THR A 437 -6.11 -0.39 38.07
C THR A 437 -7.38 -0.99 37.49
N GLN A 438 -8.52 -0.76 38.16
CA GLN A 438 -9.82 -1.22 37.66
C GLN A 438 -10.14 -0.67 36.25
N GLY A 439 -9.67 0.55 35.94
CA GLY A 439 -9.80 1.17 34.63
C GLY A 439 -8.99 0.43 33.56
N ASP A 440 -7.71 0.15 33.84
CA ASP A 440 -6.82 -0.56 32.91
C ASP A 440 -7.32 -1.98 32.62
N TRP A 441 -7.82 -2.68 33.64
CA TRP A 441 -8.39 -4.01 33.48
C TRP A 441 -9.63 -3.98 32.58
N LYS A 442 -10.56 -3.04 32.81
CA LYS A 442 -11.76 -2.86 31.98
C LYS A 442 -11.41 -2.55 30.53
N GLN A 443 -10.44 -1.67 30.29
CA GLN A 443 -10.00 -1.30 28.95
C GLN A 443 -9.38 -2.50 28.21
N ARG A 444 -8.46 -3.23 28.86
CA ARG A 444 -7.80 -4.42 28.28
C ARG A 444 -8.79 -5.56 28.00
N ARG A 445 -9.80 -5.72 28.86
CA ARG A 445 -10.92 -6.65 28.63
C ARG A 445 -11.75 -6.20 27.44
N GLY A 446 -12.21 -4.95 27.43
CA GLY A 446 -13.03 -4.39 26.36
C GLY A 446 -12.40 -4.53 24.98
N ARG A 447 -11.08 -4.28 24.86
CA ARG A 447 -10.35 -4.47 23.59
C ARG A 447 -10.38 -5.91 23.08
N ARG A 448 -10.17 -6.90 23.96
CA ARG A 448 -10.21 -8.32 23.55
C ARG A 448 -11.61 -8.76 23.15
N LEU A 449 -12.63 -8.30 23.87
CA LEU A 449 -14.03 -8.56 23.52
C LEU A 449 -14.36 -7.97 22.14
N SER A 450 -14.00 -6.70 21.92
CA SER A 450 -14.19 -6.03 20.63
C SER A 450 -13.45 -6.74 19.49
N THR A 451 -12.21 -7.20 19.72
CA THR A 451 -11.50 -8.03 18.74
C THR A 451 -12.25 -9.32 18.44
N LEU A 452 -12.75 -10.02 19.46
CA LEU A 452 -13.52 -11.25 19.27
C LEU A 452 -14.78 -10.99 18.46
N GLU A 453 -15.58 -9.99 18.84
CA GLU A 453 -16.79 -9.58 18.11
C GLU A 453 -16.49 -9.24 16.65
N ALA A 454 -15.41 -8.50 16.39
CA ALA A 454 -14.98 -8.17 15.04
C ALA A 454 -14.60 -9.43 14.23
N ARG A 455 -13.90 -10.41 14.84
CA ARG A 455 -13.57 -11.67 14.17
C ARG A 455 -14.79 -12.56 13.96
N THR A 456 -15.77 -12.52 14.86
CA THR A 456 -17.04 -13.22 14.68
C THR A 456 -17.80 -12.66 13.49
N ALA A 457 -17.86 -11.32 13.35
CA ALA A 457 -18.47 -10.67 12.20
C ALA A 457 -17.73 -10.99 10.88
N GLU A 458 -16.40 -10.92 10.87
CA GLU A 458 -15.57 -11.27 9.70
C GLU A 458 -15.77 -12.73 9.26
N LEU A 459 -15.86 -13.65 10.22
CA LEU A 459 -16.13 -15.07 9.95
C LEU A 459 -17.54 -15.28 9.37
N ALA A 460 -18.55 -14.60 9.91
CA ALA A 460 -19.91 -14.66 9.39
C ALA A 460 -19.98 -14.17 7.93
N ASP A 461 -19.35 -13.04 7.64
CA ASP A 461 -19.27 -12.44 6.32
C ASP A 461 -18.47 -13.32 5.32
N ALA A 462 -17.36 -13.92 5.75
CA ALA A 462 -16.62 -14.88 4.94
C ALA A 462 -17.47 -16.12 4.61
N ARG A 463 -18.22 -16.66 5.58
CA ARG A 463 -19.11 -17.82 5.39
C ARG A 463 -20.27 -17.50 4.44
N ALA A 464 -20.83 -16.29 4.51
CA ALA A 464 -21.88 -15.87 3.59
C ALA A 464 -21.42 -15.90 2.11
N ARG A 465 -20.13 -15.62 1.85
CA ARG A 465 -19.55 -15.61 0.48
C ARG A 465 -19.26 -17.00 -0.12
N VAL A 466 -19.40 -18.08 0.64
CA VAL A 466 -19.15 -19.46 0.18
C VAL A 466 -20.42 -20.31 0.13
N SER A 467 -21.59 -19.66 0.03
CA SER A 467 -22.86 -20.37 -0.16
C SER A 467 -22.90 -21.13 -1.51
N PRO A 468 -23.75 -22.15 -1.65
CA PRO A 468 -23.95 -22.84 -2.94
C PRO A 468 -24.36 -21.88 -4.08
N GLU A 469 -25.12 -20.83 -3.76
CA GLU A 469 -25.52 -19.79 -4.72
C GLU A 469 -24.31 -18.97 -5.19
N GLU A 470 -23.44 -18.56 -4.27
CA GLU A 470 -22.20 -17.84 -4.58
C GLU A 470 -21.21 -18.71 -5.36
N GLN A 471 -21.18 -20.03 -5.09
CA GLN A 471 -20.42 -21.00 -5.88
C GLN A 471 -20.91 -21.03 -7.33
N ALA A 472 -22.22 -21.18 -7.54
CA ALA A 472 -22.81 -21.20 -8.87
C ALA A 472 -22.56 -19.88 -9.63
N LEU A 473 -22.57 -18.73 -8.94
CA LEU A 473 -22.25 -17.44 -9.53
C LEU A 473 -20.79 -17.37 -10.00
N CYS A 474 -19.85 -17.86 -9.19
CA CYS A 474 -18.44 -17.92 -9.54
C CYS A 474 -18.17 -18.88 -10.71
N GLU A 475 -18.82 -20.05 -10.74
CA GLU A 475 -18.75 -21.00 -11.86
C GLU A 475 -19.30 -20.40 -13.17
N LYS A 476 -20.40 -19.63 -13.09
CA LYS A 476 -20.96 -18.90 -14.23
C LYS A 476 -19.99 -17.82 -14.76
N GLU A 477 -19.36 -17.07 -13.86
CA GLU A 477 -18.36 -16.05 -14.21
C GLU A 477 -17.12 -16.66 -14.87
N ALA A 478 -16.61 -17.77 -14.33
CA ALA A 478 -15.52 -18.53 -14.93
C ALA A 478 -15.90 -19.03 -16.33
N SER A 479 -17.09 -19.61 -16.49
CA SER A 479 -17.60 -20.08 -17.78
C SER A 479 -17.75 -18.95 -18.81
N ALA A 480 -18.23 -17.78 -18.40
CA ALA A 480 -18.32 -16.61 -19.27
C ALA A 480 -16.92 -16.10 -19.69
N SER A 481 -15.97 -16.05 -18.75
CA SER A 481 -14.59 -15.67 -19.06
C SER A 481 -13.92 -16.66 -20.01
N ALA A 482 -14.17 -17.96 -19.85
CA ALA A 482 -13.74 -19.02 -20.76
C ALA A 482 -14.31 -18.81 -22.17
N ALA A 483 -15.61 -18.57 -22.29
CA ALA A 483 -16.25 -18.33 -23.59
C ALA A 483 -15.68 -17.10 -24.31
N HIS A 484 -15.41 -16.01 -23.57
CA HIS A 484 -14.79 -14.81 -24.14
C HIS A 484 -13.33 -15.01 -24.54
N LEU A 485 -12.57 -15.79 -23.78
CA LEU A 485 -11.20 -16.15 -24.12
C LEU A 485 -11.19 -17.02 -25.39
N GLU A 486 -12.02 -18.05 -25.44
CA GLU A 486 -12.10 -18.98 -26.58
C GLU A 486 -12.54 -18.31 -27.88
N ALA A 487 -13.58 -17.46 -27.81
CA ALA A 487 -14.06 -16.73 -28.98
C ALA A 487 -12.99 -15.79 -29.53
N TRP A 488 -12.24 -15.13 -28.65
CA TRP A 488 -11.16 -14.23 -29.04
C TRP A 488 -9.96 -15.00 -29.61
N SER A 489 -9.57 -16.13 -29.00
CA SER A 489 -8.49 -16.98 -29.51
C SER A 489 -8.80 -17.50 -30.91
N ARG A 490 -10.06 -17.85 -31.19
CA ARG A 490 -10.51 -18.28 -32.53
C ARG A 490 -10.41 -17.16 -33.56
N ASP A 491 -10.79 -15.94 -33.21
CA ASP A 491 -10.63 -14.76 -34.08
C ASP A 491 -9.14 -14.49 -34.36
N MET A 492 -8.28 -14.62 -33.35
CA MET A 492 -6.84 -14.43 -33.54
C MET A 492 -6.25 -15.49 -34.48
N LEU A 493 -6.63 -16.76 -34.35
CA LEU A 493 -6.15 -17.83 -35.25
C LEU A 493 -6.56 -17.61 -36.71
N GLN A 494 -7.66 -16.89 -36.98
CA GLN A 494 -8.03 -16.49 -38.34
C GLN A 494 -7.14 -15.37 -38.89
N ARG A 495 -6.66 -14.49 -38.01
CA ARG A 495 -5.73 -13.40 -38.37
C ARG A 495 -4.30 -13.90 -38.58
N TYR A 496 -3.93 -14.99 -37.93
CA TYR A 496 -2.63 -15.64 -38.00
C TYR A 496 -2.81 -17.11 -38.43
N PRO A 497 -3.23 -17.37 -39.69
CA PRO A 497 -3.54 -18.70 -40.14
C PRO A 497 -2.36 -19.66 -39.92
N LEU A 498 -2.67 -20.87 -39.46
CA LEU A 498 -1.71 -21.96 -39.26
C LEU A 498 -1.04 -22.38 -40.57
N GLU A 499 -1.62 -22.03 -41.72
CA GLU A 499 -1.09 -22.24 -43.07
C GLU A 499 -0.27 -21.02 -43.55
N LEU A 500 0.99 -21.00 -43.15
CA LEU A 500 2.07 -20.61 -44.06
C LEU A 500 2.91 -21.86 -44.27
N ASP A 501 2.45 -22.71 -45.19
CA ASP A 501 3.35 -23.53 -46.02
C ASP A 501 4.18 -22.55 -46.85
N MET A 502 5.16 -21.91 -46.21
CA MET A 502 6.38 -21.58 -46.89
C MET A 502 7.36 -22.66 -46.47
N ALA A 503 7.70 -23.49 -47.45
CA ALA A 503 8.82 -24.40 -47.39
C ALA A 503 9.95 -23.73 -46.60
N ILE A 504 10.39 -24.41 -45.54
CA ILE A 504 11.78 -24.29 -45.13
C ILE A 504 12.55 -24.79 -46.36
N GLU A 505 12.92 -23.87 -47.26
CA GLU A 505 13.97 -24.12 -48.23
C GLU A 505 15.15 -24.66 -47.42
N PRO A 506 15.65 -25.87 -47.71
CA PRO A 506 16.84 -26.36 -47.06
C PRO A 506 17.95 -25.37 -47.39
N ASP A 507 18.47 -24.69 -46.37
CA ASP A 507 19.60 -23.78 -46.44
C ASP A 507 20.67 -24.45 -47.32
N GLU A 508 20.96 -23.88 -48.50
CA GLU A 508 22.07 -24.33 -49.32
C GLU A 508 23.31 -24.42 -48.42
N PRO A 509 24.14 -25.46 -48.54
CA PRO A 509 25.28 -25.62 -47.66
C PRO A 509 26.23 -24.44 -47.86
N ARG A 510 26.18 -23.47 -46.92
CA ARG A 510 27.17 -22.40 -46.85
C ARG A 510 28.55 -23.05 -46.73
N PRO A 511 29.53 -22.65 -47.55
CA PRO A 511 30.88 -23.17 -47.42
C PRO A 511 31.42 -22.80 -46.04
N SER A 512 31.91 -23.81 -45.32
CA SER A 512 32.56 -23.65 -44.02
C SER A 512 33.61 -22.54 -44.08
N PRO A 513 33.61 -21.57 -43.15
CA PRO A 513 34.69 -20.61 -43.07
C PRO A 513 35.98 -21.36 -42.70
N ALA A 514 37.05 -21.09 -43.44
CA ALA A 514 38.36 -21.63 -43.18
C ALA A 514 38.77 -21.31 -41.73
N ILE A 515 39.12 -22.36 -40.99
CA ILE A 515 39.70 -22.26 -39.65
C ILE A 515 41.04 -21.55 -39.79
N SER A 516 41.09 -20.26 -39.46
CA SER A 516 42.34 -19.57 -39.18
C SER A 516 42.66 -19.79 -37.70
N ALA A 517 43.75 -20.51 -37.44
CA ALA A 517 44.24 -20.77 -36.10
C ALA A 517 44.64 -19.45 -35.41
N ALA A 518 43.99 -19.14 -34.29
CA ALA A 518 44.42 -18.05 -33.42
C ALA A 518 45.76 -18.43 -32.73
N PRO A 519 46.70 -17.48 -32.53
CA PRO A 519 47.95 -17.74 -31.83
C PRO A 519 47.69 -17.96 -30.33
N ALA A 520 48.47 -18.88 -29.73
CA ALA A 520 48.37 -19.26 -28.33
C ALA A 520 48.62 -18.07 -27.37
N PRO A 521 47.88 -17.98 -26.24
CA PRO A 521 48.11 -16.92 -25.26
C PRO A 521 49.40 -17.16 -24.47
N THR A 522 50.28 -16.16 -24.48
CA THR A 522 51.47 -16.08 -23.63
C THR A 522 51.08 -15.81 -22.18
N TYR A 523 51.47 -16.70 -21.28
CA TYR A 523 51.28 -16.58 -19.84
C TYR A 523 52.27 -15.56 -19.24
N VAL A 524 51.75 -14.54 -18.55
CA VAL A 524 52.54 -13.58 -17.76
C VAL A 524 52.19 -13.77 -16.27
N PRO A 525 53.13 -14.19 -15.40
CA PRO A 525 52.85 -14.39 -13.99
C PRO A 525 52.73 -13.05 -13.25
N ARG A 526 51.71 -12.92 -12.39
CA ARG A 526 51.54 -11.77 -11.47
C ARG A 526 52.37 -11.97 -10.19
N PRO A 527 52.98 -10.91 -9.62
CA PRO A 527 53.76 -11.00 -8.39
C PRO A 527 52.87 -11.13 -7.12
N PRO A 528 53.41 -11.67 -6.01
CA PRO A 528 52.64 -11.96 -4.81
C PRO A 528 52.30 -10.69 -4.03
N ARG A 529 51.07 -10.63 -3.49
CA ARG A 529 50.68 -9.61 -2.51
C ARG A 529 50.99 -10.14 -1.11
N LEU A 530 51.86 -9.41 -0.39
CA LEU A 530 52.10 -9.59 1.05
C LEU A 530 50.86 -9.17 1.85
N HIS A 531 50.63 -9.88 2.95
CA HIS A 531 49.48 -9.82 3.85
C HIS A 531 49.26 -8.49 4.56
#